data_AF-E9HFD5-F1
#
_entry.id   AF-E9HFD5-F1
#
_cell.length_a   1.000
_cell.length_b   1.000
_cell.length_c   1.000
_cell.angle_alpha   90.00
_cell.angle_beta   90.00
_cell.angle_gamma   90.00
#
_symmetry.space_group_name_H-M   'P 1'
#
loop_
_entity.id
_entity.type
_entity.pdbx_description
1 polymer ?
#
loop_
_entity_poly.entity_id
_entity_poly.type
_entity_poly.pdbx_seq_one_letter_code
_entity_poly.pdbx_strand_id
1 'polypeptide(L)'
;MSKVPLRDVTPLLYSIRAFLLGRTHKSQLRSANEMASHDQPPPNLPDGPYQKLSASYYYTHDARREMQPPTLVAVNSKNSLKLPPKADSKESSVAVKKPVAPGKVFHWD
;
A
#
# COMPACT_ATOMS: atom_id res chain seq x y z
N MET A 1 -2.92 31.89 -16.62
CA MET A 1 -3.17 32.55 -15.32
C MET A 1 -4.38 33.44 -15.46
N SER A 2 -5.38 33.31 -14.59
CA SER A 2 -6.62 34.09 -14.67
C SER A 2 -6.32 35.59 -14.52
N LYS A 3 -6.92 36.42 -15.39
CA LYS A 3 -6.73 37.88 -15.39
C LYS A 3 -7.34 38.58 -14.17
N VAL A 4 -8.18 37.87 -13.41
CA VAL A 4 -8.87 38.35 -12.21
C VAL A 4 -8.15 37.82 -10.95
N PRO A 5 -7.86 38.67 -9.96
CA PRO A 5 -7.28 38.22 -8.70
C PRO A 5 -8.23 37.24 -7.99
N LEU A 6 -7.65 36.25 -7.30
CA LEU A 6 -8.40 35.31 -6.47
C LEU A 6 -9.15 36.06 -5.37
N ARG A 7 -10.30 35.52 -4.95
CA ARG A 7 -11.10 36.11 -3.89
C ARG A 7 -10.32 36.06 -2.57
N ASP A 8 -9.77 37.19 -2.14
CA ASP A 8 -9.16 37.40 -0.83
C ASP A 8 -9.85 38.59 -0.12
N VAL A 9 -9.42 38.87 1.11
CA VAL A 9 -9.92 40.00 1.90
C VAL A 9 -9.38 41.34 1.41
N THR A 10 -9.96 42.41 1.92
CA THR A 10 -9.48 43.77 1.67
C THR A 10 -8.02 43.93 2.13
N PRO A 11 -7.22 44.81 1.49
CA PRO A 11 -5.80 44.96 1.81
C PRO A 11 -5.49 45.26 3.29
N LEU A 12 -6.38 45.99 3.98
CA LEU A 12 -6.27 46.26 5.42
C LEU A 12 -6.35 44.97 6.25
N LEU A 13 -7.33 44.12 5.96
CA LEU A 13 -7.49 42.85 6.68
C LEU A 13 -6.38 41.86 6.32
N TYR A 14 -5.86 41.93 5.10
CA TYR A 14 -4.72 41.13 4.67
C TYR A 14 -3.47 41.45 5.51
N SER A 15 -3.15 42.74 5.73
CA SER A 15 -1.97 43.13 6.51
C SER A 15 -2.10 42.76 7.99
N ILE A 16 -3.28 42.98 8.59
CA ILE A 16 -3.56 42.55 9.98
C ILE A 16 -3.37 41.04 10.12
N ARG A 17 -3.92 40.26 9.18
CA ARG A 17 -3.81 38.80 9.19
C ARG A 17 -2.36 38.33 9.02
N ALA A 18 -1.61 38.93 8.10
CA ALA A 18 -0.21 38.60 7.86
C ALA A 18 0.68 38.93 9.08
N PHE A 19 0.39 40.06 9.75
CA PHE A 19 1.07 40.47 10.97
C PHE A 19 0.81 39.49 12.12
N LEU A 20 -0.46 39.16 12.40
CA LEU A 20 -0.83 38.24 13.48
C LEU A 20 -0.35 36.79 13.23
N LEU A 21 -0.28 36.36 11.97
CA LEU A 21 0.21 35.02 11.61
C LEU A 21 1.74 34.91 11.58
N GLY A 22 2.47 36.03 11.51
CA GLY A 22 3.91 36.04 11.26
C GLY A 22 4.34 35.45 9.92
N ARG A 23 3.38 35.26 8.98
CA ARG A 23 3.61 34.69 7.66
C ARG A 23 2.53 35.11 6.67
N THR A 24 2.81 34.98 5.38
CA THR A 24 1.80 35.15 4.33
C THR A 24 0.75 34.04 4.44
N HIS A 25 -0.51 34.43 4.56
CA HIS A 25 -1.62 33.48 4.59
C HIS A 25 -1.78 32.79 3.24
N LYS A 26 -1.78 31.45 3.24
CA LYS A 26 -2.09 30.63 2.06
C LYS A 26 -3.55 30.18 2.17
N SER A 27 -4.37 30.55 1.19
CA SER A 27 -5.78 30.13 1.17
C SER A 27 -5.89 28.61 1.07
N GLN A 28 -6.72 28.00 1.91
CA GLN A 28 -7.12 26.59 1.81
C GLN A 28 -8.40 26.43 0.96
N LEU A 29 -9.02 27.54 0.56
CA LEU A 29 -10.21 27.52 -0.27
C LEU A 29 -9.84 27.11 -1.68
N ARG A 30 -10.59 26.17 -2.23
CA ARG A 30 -10.43 25.70 -3.59
C ARG A 30 -11.07 26.71 -4.53
N SER A 31 -10.24 27.44 -5.28
CA SER A 31 -10.70 28.42 -6.25
C SER A 31 -10.80 27.78 -7.63
N ALA A 32 -11.90 28.05 -8.35
CA ALA A 32 -12.16 27.44 -9.66
C ALA A 32 -11.01 27.63 -10.67
N ASN A 33 -10.30 28.77 -10.60
CA ASN A 33 -9.18 29.07 -11.48
C ASN A 33 -7.90 28.27 -11.19
N GLU A 34 -7.76 27.74 -9.97
CA GLU A 34 -6.61 26.92 -9.53
C GLU A 34 -6.92 25.43 -9.58
N MET A 35 -8.20 25.08 -9.76
CA MET A 35 -8.64 23.71 -9.93
C MET A 35 -8.62 23.32 -11.41
N ALA A 36 -8.47 22.03 -11.68
CA ALA A 36 -8.79 21.50 -12.99
C ALA A 36 -10.29 21.75 -13.30
N SER A 37 -10.60 21.97 -14.58
CA SER A 37 -11.98 22.09 -15.07
C SER A 37 -12.82 20.86 -14.67
N HIS A 38 -14.12 21.03 -14.47
CA HIS A 38 -15.03 19.89 -14.32
C HIS A 38 -15.22 19.14 -15.64
N ASP A 39 -15.15 19.87 -16.76
CA ASP A 39 -15.18 19.29 -18.09
C ASP A 39 -13.75 18.94 -18.52
N GLN A 40 -13.54 17.66 -18.85
CA GLN A 40 -12.25 17.08 -19.21
C GLN A 40 -12.36 16.46 -20.60
N PRO A 41 -11.35 16.61 -21.47
CA PRO A 41 -11.35 15.96 -22.77
C PRO A 41 -11.34 14.42 -22.61
N PRO A 42 -11.88 13.67 -23.59
CA PRO A 42 -11.85 12.21 -23.52
C PRO A 42 -10.40 11.71 -23.47
N PRO A 43 -10.03 10.88 -22.46
CA PRO A 43 -8.67 10.38 -22.34
C PRO A 43 -8.39 9.24 -23.33
N ASN A 44 -7.16 9.14 -23.81
CA ASN A 44 -6.65 7.95 -24.50
C ASN A 44 -5.69 7.21 -23.56
N LEU A 45 -6.19 6.16 -22.90
CA LEU A 45 -5.42 5.39 -21.92
C LEU A 45 -4.53 4.35 -22.61
N PRO A 46 -3.30 4.11 -22.13
CA PRO A 46 -2.47 3.05 -22.66
C PRO A 46 -3.09 1.68 -22.33
N ASP A 47 -2.85 0.74 -23.24
CA ASP A 47 -3.32 -0.63 -23.11
C ASP A 47 -2.60 -1.40 -22.00
N GLY A 48 -3.26 -2.43 -21.49
CA GLY A 48 -2.67 -3.33 -20.50
C GLY A 48 -1.63 -4.30 -21.11
N PRO A 49 -0.82 -4.97 -20.26
CA PRO A 49 0.30 -5.81 -20.71
C PRO A 49 -0.13 -7.07 -21.51
N TYR A 50 -1.39 -7.49 -21.38
CA TYR A 50 -1.94 -8.67 -22.06
C TYR A 50 -2.83 -8.33 -23.27
N GLN A 51 -2.83 -7.08 -23.73
CA GLN A 51 -3.50 -6.68 -24.98
C GLN A 51 -2.63 -7.02 -26.21
N LYS A 52 -2.37 -8.32 -26.39
CA LYS A 52 -1.57 -8.85 -27.50
C LYS A 52 -2.47 -9.66 -28.43
N LEU A 53 -2.25 -9.53 -29.74
CA LEU A 53 -3.02 -10.25 -30.76
C LEU A 53 -2.66 -11.75 -30.83
N SER A 54 -1.47 -12.14 -30.36
CA SER A 54 -0.98 -13.51 -30.40
C SER A 54 -0.23 -13.86 -29.11
N ALA A 55 -0.13 -15.16 -28.82
CA ALA A 55 0.58 -15.70 -27.65
C ALA A 55 0.16 -15.12 -26.29
N SER A 56 -1.14 -14.79 -26.13
CA SER A 56 -1.73 -14.30 -24.89
C SER A 56 -2.87 -15.21 -24.43
N TYR A 57 -2.53 -16.45 -24.11
CA TYR A 57 -3.50 -17.43 -23.63
C TYR A 57 -3.80 -17.20 -22.14
N TYR A 58 -5.08 -17.09 -21.78
CA TYR A 58 -5.47 -16.75 -20.41
C TYR A 58 -4.87 -17.66 -19.33
N TYR A 59 -4.68 -18.95 -19.63
CA TYR A 59 -4.13 -19.92 -18.68
C TYR A 59 -2.68 -19.61 -18.25
N THR A 60 -1.90 -18.86 -19.05
CA THR A 60 -0.50 -18.54 -18.72
C THR A 60 -0.36 -17.44 -17.68
N HIS A 61 -1.43 -16.72 -17.39
CA HIS A 61 -1.43 -15.58 -16.46
C HIS A 61 -2.66 -15.61 -15.53
N ASP A 62 -3.26 -16.79 -15.33
CA ASP A 62 -4.39 -16.99 -14.42
C ASP A 62 -3.90 -17.36 -13.02
N ALA A 63 -3.41 -16.36 -12.28
CA ALA A 63 -2.92 -16.54 -10.90
C ALA A 63 -3.99 -17.12 -9.95
N ARG A 64 -5.28 -16.98 -10.28
CA ARG A 64 -6.36 -17.57 -9.47
C ARG A 64 -6.32 -19.10 -9.48
N ARG A 65 -5.82 -19.71 -10.56
CA ARG A 65 -5.68 -21.17 -10.71
C ARG A 65 -4.33 -21.70 -10.25
N GLU A 66 -3.35 -20.83 -10.05
CA GLU A 66 -2.05 -21.19 -9.49
C GLU A 66 -2.12 -21.43 -7.98
N MET A 67 -3.18 -20.95 -7.32
CA MET A 67 -3.41 -21.13 -5.89
C MET A 67 -3.51 -22.62 -5.53
N GLN A 68 -2.54 -23.09 -4.76
CA GLN A 68 -2.51 -24.44 -4.20
C GLN A 68 -3.05 -24.44 -2.76
N PRO A 69 -3.64 -25.55 -2.31
CA PRO A 69 -3.95 -25.73 -0.89
C PRO A 69 -2.71 -25.52 -0.01
N PRO A 70 -2.87 -25.05 1.23
CA PRO A 70 -1.75 -24.81 2.12
C PRO A 70 -0.99 -26.11 2.42
N THR A 71 0.33 -26.03 2.46
CA THR A 71 1.18 -27.15 2.83
C THR A 71 1.06 -27.43 4.34
N LEU A 72 0.58 -28.62 4.70
CA LEU A 72 0.46 -29.05 6.10
C LEU A 72 1.83 -29.47 6.64
N VAL A 73 2.38 -28.69 7.57
CA VAL A 73 3.71 -28.96 8.19
C VAL A 73 3.64 -30.05 9.27
N ALA A 74 2.53 -30.11 10.02
CA ALA A 74 2.28 -31.13 11.04
C ALA A 74 0.77 -31.39 11.16
N VAL A 75 0.41 -32.65 11.38
CA VAL A 75 -0.97 -33.10 11.61
C VAL A 75 -0.95 -33.92 12.90
N ASN A 76 -2.07 -34.06 13.60
CA ASN A 76 -2.16 -35.01 14.72
C ASN A 76 -2.58 -36.39 14.18
N SER A 77 -1.69 -37.04 13.43
CA SER A 77 -1.90 -38.39 12.91
C SER A 77 -0.69 -39.28 13.18
N LYS A 78 -0.91 -40.59 13.30
CA LYS A 78 0.11 -41.58 13.71
C LYS A 78 1.38 -41.55 12.83
N ASN A 79 1.28 -41.10 11.58
CA ASN A 79 2.37 -41.08 10.60
C ASN A 79 2.89 -39.67 10.25
N SER A 80 2.47 -38.63 10.98
CA SER A 80 2.85 -37.24 10.68
C SER A 80 3.89 -36.69 11.65
N LEU A 81 4.59 -35.64 11.22
CA LEU A 81 5.62 -34.97 12.01
C LEU A 81 5.01 -34.47 13.33
N LYS A 82 5.41 -35.07 14.45
CA LYS A 82 4.92 -34.68 15.78
C LYS A 82 5.42 -33.27 16.08
N LEU A 83 4.50 -32.35 16.37
CA LEU A 83 4.86 -31.09 17.01
C LEU A 83 5.59 -31.40 18.33
N PRO A 84 6.64 -30.65 18.69
CA PRO A 84 7.25 -30.80 20.00
C PRO A 84 6.15 -30.58 21.06
N PRO A 85 6.08 -31.42 22.10
CA PRO A 85 5.13 -31.20 23.18
C PRO A 85 5.35 -29.80 23.77
N LYS A 86 4.25 -29.13 24.16
CA LYS A 86 4.35 -27.98 25.07
C LYS A 86 5.24 -28.41 26.24
N ALA A 87 6.14 -27.52 26.65
CA ALA A 87 7.28 -27.77 27.51
C ALA A 87 6.94 -28.18 28.97
N ASP A 88 5.97 -29.07 29.18
CA ASP A 88 5.55 -29.59 30.48
C ASP A 88 5.72 -31.11 30.61
N SER A 89 6.09 -31.85 29.56
CA SER A 89 6.38 -33.29 29.67
C SER A 89 7.81 -33.65 29.25
N LYS A 90 8.61 -33.98 30.27
CA LYS A 90 9.92 -34.61 30.17
C LYS A 90 9.79 -35.98 29.51
N GLU A 91 9.93 -36.08 28.20
CA GLU A 91 10.34 -37.32 27.51
C GLU A 91 10.54 -37.05 26.01
N SER A 92 11.80 -36.93 25.59
CA SER A 92 12.38 -37.56 24.37
C SER A 92 13.67 -36.85 23.95
N SER A 93 14.67 -37.67 23.66
CA SER A 93 16.06 -37.37 23.29
C SER A 93 16.22 -36.76 21.89
N VAL A 94 15.50 -35.68 21.59
CA VAL A 94 15.64 -34.97 20.30
C VAL A 94 16.72 -33.89 20.45
N ALA A 95 17.78 -33.99 19.63
CA ALA A 95 18.84 -32.98 19.56
C ALA A 95 18.24 -31.56 19.44
N VAL A 96 18.57 -30.69 20.40
CA VAL A 96 18.04 -29.33 20.50
C VAL A 96 18.52 -28.51 19.29
N LYS A 97 17.65 -28.35 18.29
CA LYS A 97 17.89 -27.46 17.14
C LYS A 97 17.88 -26.02 17.64
N LYS A 98 18.79 -25.18 17.12
CA LYS A 98 18.80 -23.74 17.42
C LYS A 98 17.43 -23.12 17.11
N PRO A 99 16.92 -22.19 17.93
CA PRO A 99 15.66 -21.52 17.65
C PRO A 99 15.76 -20.79 16.30
N VAL A 100 14.76 -20.98 15.45
CA VAL A 100 14.68 -20.35 14.12
C VAL A 100 13.74 -19.14 14.24
N ALA A 101 14.22 -17.96 13.86
CA ALA A 101 13.38 -16.78 13.70
C ALA A 101 12.63 -16.83 12.36
N PRO A 102 11.38 -16.33 12.28
CA PRO A 102 10.61 -16.34 11.03
C PRO A 102 11.19 -15.47 9.91
N GLY A 103 12.08 -14.52 10.25
CA GLY A 103 12.71 -13.61 9.29
C GLY A 103 13.96 -12.96 9.86
N LYS A 104 14.60 -12.12 9.04
CA LYS A 104 15.77 -11.32 9.45
C LYS A 104 15.32 -10.12 10.28
N VAL A 105 16.09 -9.78 11.32
CA VAL A 105 15.91 -8.54 12.08
C VAL A 105 16.58 -7.41 11.31
N PHE A 106 15.86 -6.32 11.06
CA PHE A 106 16.39 -5.12 10.41
C PHE A 106 16.44 -3.97 11.42
N HIS A 107 17.58 -3.29 11.48
CA HIS A 107 17.73 -2.00 12.15
C HIS A 107 17.68 -0.91 11.07
N TRP A 108 16.65 -0.07 11.11
CA TRP A 108 16.38 0.95 10.08
C TRP A 108 17.01 2.31 10.39
N ASP A 109 17.75 2.40 11.50
CA ASP A 109 18.46 3.60 11.97
C ASP A 109 19.90 3.66 11.44
#